data_AF-A0A0N4VE14-F1
#
_entry.id   AF-A0A0N4VE14-F1
#
_cell.length_a   1.000
_cell.length_b   1.000
_cell.length_c   1.000
_cell.angle_alpha   90.00
_cell.angle_beta   90.00
_cell.angle_gamma   90.00
#
_symmetry.space_group_name_H-M   'P 1'
#
loop_
_entity.id
_entity.type
_entity.pdbx_description
1 polymer ?
#
loop_
_entity_poly.entity_id
_entity_poly.type
_entity_poly.pdbx_seq_one_letter_code
_entity_poly.pdbx_strand_id
1 'polypeptide(L)'
;MARGPKKHLKRLAAPKHWMLDKLGGVFAPRPVCGPHKLRESLPLILFLRNRLKYALTYNEARMICKQRLIKIDGKVRTEMRFPAGFMDVISIEKTNETFRLLYDSKGRYAVHRITDAEGKIKLCKVVKRGVGPKGVPYIVTHDARTIRYPDPHVKVNDSVVLDIGTGKFSDYIKFDQGNLCMVTGGRNTGRVGIVGHREKHPGSFDIVHIRDAAGHSFATRNQERWLQVAFRFTNGVLFSITACGVTAVFLKMSIKQCFQVEQRVYHWKRHEIVEVLLMRVAQSYKELWSSLNGVVCVHKPRDVSLTALKKLLTTAICKGVNECCPQEELPSVEIPVVEPHQESQALVIVGTRKLIDYSLHPLVVGGAVVEEDVRLEPLTYFEPSSSGVCLIGVNEGCDKMDSIADRAWVSQYKVMGQLGRETVNNQLFINPSDHLLDMVTYYKMQKLLYRVQALYKKVALDLANVDAESQEAFELVRKGFPRPKILGAPIVVSAKVSFFKPPNFLLTLQCVSETDSFIRQFIREVGVSLGSTASCRGLLRTRLGPFDSEHSLLDKHFTLKNLLANMSISKRILDKDEETRCSDVISASPRISTTEALGEQLYDIFEPDDNSQEEIEDCLRIPWGRNYS
;
A
#
# COMPACT_ATOMS: atom_id res chain seq x y z
N MET A 1 34.03 35.51 -16.88
CA MET A 1 33.39 34.17 -17.02
C MET A 1 34.15 33.36 -18.06
N ALA A 2 34.55 32.13 -17.76
CA ALA A 2 35.13 31.24 -18.77
C ALA A 2 34.13 31.03 -19.93
N ARG A 3 34.57 31.30 -21.15
CA ARG A 3 33.79 31.14 -22.40
C ARG A 3 34.05 29.74 -22.96
N GLY A 4 33.01 29.03 -23.37
CA GLY A 4 33.10 27.66 -23.91
C GLY A 4 31.99 26.71 -23.42
N PRO A 5 31.96 25.46 -23.92
CA PRO A 5 30.94 24.49 -23.53
C PRO A 5 31.13 24.07 -22.06
N LYS A 6 30.12 24.35 -21.23
CA LYS A 6 30.13 23.97 -19.82
C LYS A 6 29.98 22.45 -19.70
N LYS A 7 30.98 21.78 -19.11
CA LYS A 7 30.96 20.33 -18.84
C LYS A 7 30.10 19.95 -17.62
N HIS A 8 29.91 20.88 -16.68
CA HIS A 8 29.19 20.66 -15.43
C HIS A 8 27.80 21.27 -15.43
N LEU A 9 26.87 20.66 -14.69
CA LEU A 9 25.54 21.19 -14.41
C LEU A 9 25.36 21.23 -12.89
N LYS A 10 25.12 22.42 -12.33
CA LYS A 10 24.80 22.58 -10.90
C LYS A 10 23.41 22.02 -10.63
N ARG A 11 23.22 21.38 -9.47
CA ARG A 11 21.96 20.72 -9.14
C ARG A 11 20.77 21.68 -9.08
N LEU A 12 20.97 22.86 -8.50
CA LEU A 12 19.95 23.92 -8.45
C LEU A 12 19.52 24.42 -9.84
N ALA A 13 20.41 24.32 -10.84
CA ALA A 13 20.15 24.72 -12.22
C ALA A 13 19.62 23.57 -13.09
N ALA A 14 19.48 22.37 -12.53
CA ALA A 14 18.94 21.23 -13.24
C ALA A 14 17.44 21.43 -13.55
N PRO A 15 16.91 20.80 -14.61
CA PRO A 15 15.48 20.83 -14.90
C PRO A 15 14.66 20.31 -13.71
N LYS A 16 13.67 21.10 -13.27
CA LYS A 16 12.82 20.77 -12.12
C LYS A 16 12.06 19.45 -12.28
N HIS A 17 11.70 19.08 -13.51
CA HIS A 17 10.95 17.86 -13.81
C HIS A 17 11.75 16.55 -13.55
N TRP A 18 13.07 16.64 -13.33
CA TRP A 18 13.89 15.48 -12.90
C TRP A 18 13.62 15.08 -11.45
N MET A 19 13.05 15.96 -10.63
CA MET A 19 12.81 15.74 -9.20
C MET A 19 14.09 15.36 -8.44
N LEU A 20 15.16 16.12 -8.68
CA LEU A 20 16.37 16.00 -7.87
C LEU A 20 16.17 16.75 -6.55
N ASP A 21 16.60 16.12 -5.48
CA ASP A 21 16.65 16.69 -4.14
C ASP A 21 17.67 17.84 -4.07
N LYS A 22 17.45 18.80 -3.17
CA LYS A 22 18.35 19.97 -3.05
C LYS A 22 19.66 19.62 -2.33
N LEU A 23 19.65 18.64 -1.43
CA LEU A 23 20.74 18.39 -0.47
C LEU A 23 21.69 17.24 -0.85
N GLY A 24 21.32 16.32 -1.72
CA GLY A 24 22.12 15.12 -2.07
C GLY A 24 23.33 15.39 -2.97
N GLY A 25 23.84 16.62 -2.98
CA GLY A 25 25.08 17.01 -3.66
C GLY A 25 25.00 18.27 -4.53
N VAL A 26 26.17 18.84 -4.81
CA VAL A 26 26.31 20.13 -5.51
C VAL A 26 25.97 20.05 -7.01
N PHE A 27 26.22 18.89 -7.64
CA PHE A 27 26.10 18.69 -9.07
C PHE A 27 24.97 17.73 -9.45
N ALA A 28 24.45 17.91 -10.65
CA ALA A 28 23.53 17.00 -11.33
C ALA A 28 24.21 16.41 -12.57
N PRO A 29 23.82 15.20 -13.00
CA PRO A 29 24.33 14.61 -14.23
C PRO A 29 23.92 15.49 -15.42
N ARG A 30 24.92 16.11 -16.09
CA ARG A 30 24.69 16.87 -17.31
C ARG A 30 24.49 15.89 -18.48
N PRO A 31 23.36 15.91 -19.20
CA PRO A 31 23.20 15.09 -20.38
C PRO A 31 24.23 15.45 -21.45
N VAL A 32 24.68 14.46 -22.21
CA VAL A 32 25.50 14.69 -23.39
C VAL A 32 24.66 15.32 -24.51
N CYS A 33 25.30 15.96 -25.49
CA CYS A 33 24.61 16.40 -26.70
C CYS A 33 24.22 15.16 -27.50
N GLY A 34 22.95 14.77 -27.44
CA GLY A 34 22.40 13.61 -28.11
C GLY A 34 21.13 13.98 -28.89
N PRO A 35 20.19 13.04 -29.10
CA PRO A 35 18.99 13.29 -29.89
C PRO A 35 18.10 14.39 -29.30
N HIS A 36 17.95 14.40 -27.98
CA HIS A 36 17.02 15.28 -27.29
C HIS A 36 17.70 16.48 -26.63
N LYS A 37 16.96 17.58 -26.49
CA LYS A 37 17.43 18.82 -25.84
C LYS A 37 17.63 18.61 -24.33
N LEU A 38 18.56 19.33 -23.71
CA LEU A 38 18.91 19.16 -22.29
C LEU A 38 17.73 19.34 -21.32
N ARG A 39 16.79 20.25 -21.63
CA ARG A 39 15.60 20.51 -20.81
C ARG A 39 14.40 19.64 -21.16
N GLU A 40 14.51 18.83 -22.21
CA GLU A 40 13.47 17.96 -22.78
C GLU A 40 14.03 16.53 -22.87
N SER A 41 14.82 16.12 -21.88
CA SER A 41 15.38 14.78 -21.78
C SER A 41 15.60 14.38 -20.34
N LEU A 42 15.65 13.07 -20.13
CA LEU A 42 16.01 12.38 -18.90
C LEU A 42 17.32 11.60 -19.15
N PRO A 43 18.41 11.92 -18.44
CA PRO A 43 19.62 11.10 -18.48
C PRO A 43 19.36 9.66 -18.02
N LEU A 44 19.98 8.68 -18.68
CA LEU A 44 19.89 7.26 -18.31
C LEU A 44 20.22 6.97 -16.84
N ILE A 45 21.19 7.69 -16.26
CA ILE A 45 21.50 7.55 -14.84
C ILE A 45 20.31 7.88 -13.93
N LEU A 46 19.49 8.89 -14.27
CA LEU A 46 18.31 9.24 -13.49
C LEU A 46 17.19 8.22 -13.70
N PHE A 47 17.10 7.64 -14.89
CA PHE A 47 16.20 6.53 -15.17
C PHE A 47 16.51 5.31 -14.29
N LEU A 48 17.75 4.85 -14.27
CA LEU A 48 18.16 3.67 -13.50
C LEU A 48 18.10 3.89 -11.99
N ARG A 49 18.57 5.05 -11.51
CA ARG A 49 18.72 5.31 -10.07
C ARG A 49 17.47 5.90 -9.42
N ASN A 50 16.89 6.93 -10.01
CA ASN A 50 15.81 7.70 -9.37
C ASN A 50 14.40 7.20 -9.75
N ARG A 51 14.24 6.52 -10.89
CA ARG A 51 12.93 5.98 -11.32
C ARG A 51 12.82 4.49 -11.01
N LEU A 52 13.69 3.66 -11.57
CA LEU A 52 13.63 2.20 -11.39
C LEU A 52 14.30 1.70 -10.11
N LYS A 53 15.19 2.50 -9.50
CA LYS A 53 15.97 2.14 -8.31
C LYS A 53 16.83 0.86 -8.47
N TYR A 54 17.24 0.52 -9.69
CA TYR A 54 18.17 -0.60 -9.96
C TYR A 54 19.62 -0.29 -9.60
N ALA A 55 19.97 0.99 -9.55
CA ALA A 55 21.22 1.46 -9.00
C ALA A 55 20.91 2.35 -7.80
N LEU A 56 21.70 2.23 -6.74
CA LEU A 56 21.72 3.16 -5.60
C LEU A 56 22.75 4.26 -5.86
N THR A 57 23.91 3.90 -6.40
CA THR A 57 25.04 4.82 -6.59
C THR A 57 25.33 5.17 -8.07
N TYR A 58 26.12 6.23 -8.29
CA TYR A 58 26.58 6.62 -9.63
C TYR A 58 27.45 5.52 -10.28
N ASN A 59 28.24 4.81 -9.47
CA ASN A 59 29.15 3.77 -9.94
C ASN A 59 28.39 2.51 -10.40
N GLU A 60 27.34 2.11 -9.68
CA GLU A 60 26.48 1.01 -10.10
C GLU A 60 25.77 1.31 -11.43
N ALA A 61 25.20 2.52 -11.57
CA ALA A 61 24.60 2.93 -12.84
C ALA A 61 25.61 2.87 -14.00
N ARG A 62 26.88 3.26 -13.75
CA ARG A 62 27.97 3.12 -14.72
C ARG A 62 28.25 1.65 -15.05
N MET A 63 28.29 0.76 -14.07
CA MET A 63 28.51 -0.68 -14.28
C MET A 63 27.40 -1.29 -15.14
N ILE A 64 26.13 -1.01 -14.83
CA ILE A 64 24.98 -1.51 -15.61
C ILE A 64 25.06 -1.05 -17.06
N CYS A 65 25.31 0.25 -17.32
CA CYS A 65 25.45 0.74 -18.70
C CYS A 65 26.65 0.12 -19.43
N LYS A 66 27.76 -0.16 -18.74
CA LYS A 66 28.96 -0.76 -19.36
C LYS A 66 28.79 -2.25 -19.69
N GLN A 67 27.91 -2.96 -19.01
CA GLN A 67 27.52 -4.33 -19.34
C GLN A 67 26.70 -4.46 -20.63
N ARG A 68 26.36 -3.34 -21.31
CA ARG A 68 25.64 -3.33 -22.60
C ARG A 68 24.21 -3.90 -22.56
N LEU A 69 23.61 -3.97 -21.38
CA LEU A 69 22.27 -4.55 -21.16
C LEU A 69 21.11 -3.62 -21.56
N ILE A 70 21.38 -2.31 -21.61
CA ILE A 70 20.35 -1.29 -21.86
C ILE A 70 20.38 -0.93 -23.34
N LYS A 71 19.23 -1.08 -23.98
CA LYS A 71 18.98 -0.65 -25.35
C LYS A 71 17.99 0.51 -25.35
N ILE A 72 18.29 1.55 -26.15
CA ILE A 72 17.38 2.66 -26.41
C ILE A 72 17.11 2.68 -27.91
N ASP A 73 15.85 2.62 -28.29
CA ASP A 73 15.38 2.46 -29.66
C ASP A 73 16.17 1.34 -30.38
N GLY A 74 16.23 0.16 -29.76
CA GLY A 74 16.90 -1.03 -30.30
C GLY A 74 18.43 -0.98 -30.32
N LYS A 75 19.06 0.16 -30.02
CA LYS A 75 20.52 0.33 -30.03
C LYS A 75 21.08 0.29 -28.60
N VAL A 76 22.12 -0.50 -28.39
CA VAL A 76 22.84 -0.57 -27.11
C VAL A 76 23.46 0.79 -26.78
N ARG A 77 23.19 1.31 -25.58
CA ARG A 77 23.76 2.58 -25.10
C ARG A 77 24.57 2.37 -23.82
N THR A 78 25.86 2.68 -23.89
CA THR A 78 26.80 2.54 -22.77
C THR A 78 27.06 3.83 -22.00
N GLU A 79 26.65 4.98 -22.54
CA GLU A 79 26.84 6.29 -21.91
C GLU A 79 25.69 6.57 -20.93
N MET A 80 26.00 6.64 -19.63
CA MET A 80 24.98 6.87 -18.60
C MET A 80 24.32 8.26 -18.66
N ARG A 81 24.97 9.23 -19.33
CA ARG A 81 24.47 10.60 -19.51
C ARG A 81 23.71 10.76 -20.83
N PHE A 82 23.40 9.67 -21.51
CA PHE A 82 22.62 9.70 -22.74
C PHE A 82 21.25 10.34 -22.49
N PRO A 83 20.85 11.36 -23.27
CA PRO A 83 19.56 12.02 -23.10
C PRO A 83 18.46 11.18 -23.76
N ALA A 84 17.74 10.39 -22.96
CA ALA A 84 16.51 9.74 -23.41
C ALA A 84 15.35 10.73 -23.28
N GLY A 85 14.51 10.85 -24.30
CA GLY A 85 13.47 11.88 -24.36
C GLY A 85 12.07 11.32 -24.55
N PHE A 86 11.17 12.19 -25.02
CA PHE A 86 9.78 11.84 -25.23
C PHE A 86 9.63 10.77 -26.33
N MET A 87 8.76 9.78 -26.11
CA MET A 87 8.51 8.63 -27.00
C MET A 87 9.69 7.67 -27.23
N ASP A 88 10.82 7.85 -26.56
CA ASP A 88 11.92 6.87 -26.63
C ASP A 88 11.48 5.55 -25.98
N VAL A 89 11.88 4.45 -26.61
CA VAL A 89 11.68 3.09 -26.07
C VAL A 89 12.99 2.62 -25.45
N ILE A 90 12.95 2.24 -24.18
CA ILE A 90 14.08 1.70 -23.42
C ILE A 90 13.77 0.23 -23.12
N SER A 91 14.62 -0.68 -23.58
CA SER A 91 14.49 -2.11 -23.31
C SER A 91 15.67 -2.63 -22.49
N ILE A 92 15.37 -3.53 -21.55
CA ILE A 92 16.34 -4.18 -20.68
C ILE A 92 16.24 -5.69 -20.91
N GLU A 93 17.30 -6.28 -21.46
CA GLU A 93 17.26 -7.69 -21.89
C GLU A 93 17.21 -8.67 -20.72
N LYS A 94 17.84 -8.36 -19.58
CA LYS A 94 17.85 -9.28 -18.43
C LYS A 94 16.50 -9.41 -17.73
N THR A 95 15.73 -8.33 -17.68
CA THR A 95 14.42 -8.30 -17.02
C THR A 95 13.29 -8.52 -18.01
N ASN A 96 13.58 -8.56 -19.33
CA ASN A 96 12.59 -8.60 -20.40
C ASN A 96 11.51 -7.51 -20.26
N GLU A 97 11.89 -6.34 -19.73
CA GLU A 97 10.99 -5.21 -19.59
C GLU A 97 11.27 -4.16 -20.66
N THR A 98 10.20 -3.65 -21.27
CA THR A 98 10.23 -2.55 -22.21
C THR A 98 9.47 -1.34 -21.66
N PHE A 99 10.08 -0.18 -21.78
CA PHE A 99 9.57 1.08 -21.24
C PHE A 99 9.47 2.13 -22.33
N ARG A 100 8.44 2.98 -22.24
CA ARG A 100 8.31 4.19 -23.04
C ARG A 100 8.31 5.42 -22.14
N LEU A 101 9.08 6.42 -22.53
CA LEU A 101 9.13 7.69 -21.80
C LEU A 101 7.99 8.61 -22.26
N LEU A 102 7.06 8.89 -21.35
CA LEU A 102 5.92 9.78 -21.57
C LEU A 102 5.90 10.92 -20.55
N TYR A 103 5.11 11.95 -20.83
CA TYR A 103 4.84 13.00 -19.85
C TYR A 103 3.61 12.67 -19.01
N ASP A 104 3.73 12.86 -17.70
CA ASP A 104 2.62 12.91 -16.75
C ASP A 104 1.88 14.25 -16.87
N SER A 105 0.62 14.34 -16.44
CA SER A 105 -0.22 15.55 -16.39
C SER A 105 0.41 16.73 -15.63
N LYS A 106 1.32 16.42 -14.69
CA LYS A 106 2.14 17.39 -13.94
C LYS A 106 3.36 17.91 -14.75
N GLY A 107 3.61 17.37 -15.95
CA GLY A 107 4.73 17.76 -16.82
C GLY A 107 6.07 17.11 -16.48
N ARG A 108 6.04 15.89 -15.96
CA ARG A 108 7.23 15.11 -15.54
C ARG A 108 7.39 13.89 -16.43
N TYR A 109 8.61 13.37 -16.57
CA TYR A 109 8.81 12.08 -17.24
C TYR A 109 8.32 10.93 -16.36
N ALA A 110 7.31 10.22 -16.87
CA ALA A 110 6.82 8.96 -16.35
C ALA A 110 7.42 7.81 -17.19
N VAL A 111 7.76 6.73 -16.51
CA VAL A 111 8.27 5.50 -17.11
C VAL A 111 7.08 4.57 -17.30
N HIS A 112 6.58 4.48 -18.53
CA HIS A 112 5.42 3.65 -18.84
C HIS A 112 5.88 2.26 -19.30
N ARG A 113 5.49 1.20 -18.60
CA ARG A 113 5.74 -0.19 -19.02
C ARG A 113 4.90 -0.54 -20.25
N ILE A 114 5.50 -1.11 -21.28
CA ILE A 114 4.82 -1.48 -22.53
C ILE A 114 5.08 -2.95 -22.87
N THR A 115 4.36 -3.47 -23.87
CA THR A 115 4.63 -4.80 -24.44
C THR A 115 5.72 -4.72 -25.52
N ASP A 116 6.38 -5.83 -25.79
CA ASP A 116 7.45 -5.90 -26.79
C ASP A 116 6.98 -5.61 -28.22
N ALA A 117 5.71 -5.94 -28.53
CA ALA A 117 5.10 -5.61 -29.82
C ALA A 117 5.00 -4.09 -30.02
N GLU A 118 4.52 -3.37 -29.00
CA GLU A 118 4.51 -1.91 -29.02
C GLU A 118 5.91 -1.32 -28.99
N GLY A 119 6.86 -1.99 -28.33
CA GLY A 119 8.25 -1.57 -28.22
C GLY A 119 9.00 -1.54 -29.55
N LYS A 120 8.50 -2.23 -30.59
CA LYS A 120 9.06 -2.16 -31.95
C LYS A 120 8.73 -0.86 -32.67
N ILE A 121 7.69 -0.15 -32.23
CA ILE A 121 7.15 1.01 -32.94
C ILE A 121 7.37 2.28 -32.10
N LYS A 122 7.73 3.37 -32.77
CA LYS A 122 7.94 4.69 -32.17
C LYS A 122 7.29 5.78 -32.99
N LEU A 123 6.53 6.67 -32.36
CA LEU A 123 6.02 7.85 -33.06
C LEU A 123 7.06 8.96 -33.07
N CYS A 124 7.31 9.55 -34.24
CA CYS A 124 8.24 10.63 -34.44
C CYS A 124 7.58 11.85 -35.10
N LYS A 125 7.48 12.98 -34.40
CA LYS A 125 7.08 14.25 -35.02
C LYS A 125 8.13 14.74 -36.04
N VAL A 126 7.68 15.20 -37.20
CA VAL A 126 8.49 15.87 -38.23
C VAL A 126 8.67 17.35 -37.87
N VAL A 127 9.94 17.76 -37.71
CA VAL A 127 10.32 19.13 -37.35
C VAL A 127 10.72 19.94 -38.58
N LYS A 128 11.44 19.31 -39.52
CA LYS A 128 11.90 19.97 -40.73
C LYS A 128 11.77 19.02 -41.91
N ARG A 129 11.37 19.57 -43.06
CA ARG A 129 11.47 18.93 -44.37
C ARG A 129 12.45 19.71 -45.22
N GLY A 130 13.27 19.02 -46.00
CA GLY A 130 14.25 19.63 -46.87
C GLY A 130 14.64 18.73 -48.03
N VAL A 131 15.46 19.25 -48.92
CA VAL A 131 16.05 18.51 -50.03
C VAL A 131 17.56 18.53 -49.84
N GLY A 132 18.16 17.35 -49.86
CA GLY A 132 19.59 17.15 -49.68
C GLY A 132 20.35 17.26 -51.00
N PRO A 133 21.67 17.02 -50.98
CA PRO A 133 22.45 16.90 -52.21
C PRO A 133 21.85 15.82 -53.12
N LYS A 134 21.93 16.02 -54.44
CA LYS A 134 21.32 15.17 -55.47
C LYS A 134 19.79 15.16 -55.48
N GLY A 135 19.15 16.22 -54.96
CA GLY A 135 17.69 16.34 -55.03
C GLY A 135 16.93 15.37 -54.11
N VAL A 136 17.60 14.73 -53.14
CA VAL A 136 16.98 13.71 -52.29
C VAL A 136 16.13 14.37 -51.21
N PRO A 137 14.80 14.20 -51.19
CA PRO A 137 13.96 14.74 -50.12
C PRO A 137 14.22 13.99 -48.81
N TYR A 138 14.27 14.74 -47.71
CA TYR A 138 14.41 14.18 -46.38
C TYR A 138 13.56 14.93 -45.36
N ILE A 139 13.17 14.22 -44.30
CA ILE A 139 12.55 14.79 -43.11
C ILE A 139 13.47 14.59 -41.92
N VAL A 140 13.49 15.57 -41.03
CA VAL A 140 14.16 15.54 -39.74
C VAL A 140 13.11 15.45 -38.66
N THR A 141 13.23 14.44 -37.81
CA THR A 141 12.32 14.24 -36.68
C THR A 141 12.83 14.95 -35.43
N HIS A 142 11.97 15.07 -34.42
CA HIS A 142 12.33 15.67 -33.13
C HIS A 142 13.42 14.90 -32.36
N ASP A 143 13.55 13.60 -32.62
CA ASP A 143 14.61 12.70 -32.11
C ASP A 143 15.92 12.83 -32.93
N ALA A 144 16.06 13.91 -33.70
CA ALA A 144 17.21 14.19 -34.56
C ALA A 144 17.52 13.10 -35.61
N ARG A 145 16.55 12.24 -35.94
CA ARG A 145 16.69 11.24 -37.01
C ARG A 145 16.39 11.90 -38.36
N THR A 146 17.15 11.51 -39.37
CA THR A 146 16.93 11.94 -40.75
C THR A 146 16.42 10.76 -41.56
N ILE A 147 15.18 10.85 -42.02
CA ILE A 147 14.55 9.83 -42.87
C ILE A 147 14.59 10.35 -44.30
N ARG A 148 15.17 9.57 -45.20
CA ARG A 148 15.29 9.88 -46.63
C ARG A 148 14.11 9.28 -47.39
N TYR A 149 13.72 9.91 -48.49
CA TYR A 149 12.59 9.51 -49.33
C TYR A 149 11.25 9.41 -48.56
N PRO A 150 10.82 10.47 -47.86
CA PRO A 150 9.49 10.52 -47.29
C PRO A 150 8.42 10.62 -48.39
N ASP A 151 7.20 10.19 -48.09
CA ASP A 151 6.03 10.42 -48.94
C ASP A 151 5.87 11.94 -49.15
N PRO A 152 5.67 12.41 -50.41
CA PRO A 152 5.46 13.82 -50.72
C PRO A 152 4.37 14.51 -49.90
N HIS A 153 3.36 13.78 -49.42
CA HIS A 153 2.26 14.29 -48.62
C HIS A 153 2.63 14.63 -47.17
N VAL A 154 3.78 14.15 -46.67
CA VAL A 154 4.25 14.44 -45.30
C VAL A 154 4.68 15.90 -45.18
N LYS A 155 4.06 16.63 -44.26
CA LYS A 155 4.32 18.04 -43.97
C LYS A 155 5.01 18.21 -42.61
N VAL A 156 5.51 19.43 -42.39
CA VAL A 156 6.07 19.82 -41.09
C VAL A 156 4.95 19.83 -40.05
N ASN A 157 5.23 19.28 -38.86
CA ASN A 157 4.31 19.01 -37.76
C ASN A 157 3.47 17.72 -37.85
N ASP A 158 3.54 16.98 -38.96
CA ASP A 158 2.96 15.65 -39.01
C ASP A 158 3.76 14.68 -38.13
N SER A 159 3.10 13.60 -37.73
CA SER A 159 3.71 12.53 -36.93
C SER A 159 3.91 11.30 -37.77
N VAL A 160 5.05 10.63 -37.63
CA VAL A 160 5.44 9.50 -38.45
C VAL A 160 5.62 8.27 -37.57
N VAL A 161 5.07 7.13 -37.99
CA VAL A 161 5.19 5.84 -37.29
C VAL A 161 6.48 5.17 -37.74
N LEU A 162 7.50 5.23 -36.88
CA LEU A 162 8.81 4.65 -37.14
C LEU A 162 8.88 3.21 -36.62
N ASP A 163 9.34 2.30 -37.45
CA ASP A 163 9.79 0.99 -37.01
C ASP A 163 11.25 1.08 -36.55
N ILE A 164 11.50 0.70 -35.29
CA ILE A 164 12.79 0.84 -34.63
C ILE A 164 13.84 -0.10 -35.25
N GLY A 165 13.43 -1.29 -35.69
CA GLY A 165 14.35 -2.29 -36.25
C GLY A 165 14.90 -1.85 -37.60
N THR A 166 14.01 -1.45 -38.52
CA THR A 166 14.41 -1.04 -39.87
C THR A 166 14.83 0.43 -39.97
N GLY A 167 14.37 1.29 -39.05
CA GLY A 167 14.57 2.73 -39.11
C GLY A 167 13.84 3.42 -40.26
N LYS A 168 12.92 2.71 -40.93
CA LYS A 168 11.99 3.27 -41.92
C LYS A 168 10.65 3.55 -41.24
N PHE A 169 9.85 4.41 -41.85
CA PHE A 169 8.50 4.64 -41.36
C PHE A 169 7.49 3.85 -42.19
N SER A 170 6.43 3.39 -41.52
CA SER A 170 5.33 2.65 -42.14
C SER A 170 4.21 3.59 -42.56
N ASP A 171 3.77 4.44 -41.64
CA ASP A 171 2.60 5.31 -41.81
C ASP A 171 2.86 6.71 -41.25
N TYR A 172 2.05 7.69 -41.65
CA TYR A 172 2.12 9.06 -41.15
C TYR A 172 0.73 9.61 -40.82
N ILE A 173 0.69 10.47 -39.82
CA ILE A 173 -0.50 11.06 -39.23
C ILE A 173 -0.45 12.56 -39.48
N LYS A 174 -1.47 13.06 -40.17
CA LYS A 174 -1.59 14.48 -40.51
C LYS A 174 -1.94 15.33 -39.29
N PHE A 175 -1.39 16.54 -39.27
CA PHE A 175 -1.69 17.56 -38.30
C PHE A 175 -2.95 18.36 -38.67
N ASP A 176 -4.12 17.77 -38.46
CA ASP A 176 -5.41 18.38 -38.77
C ASP A 176 -6.35 18.44 -37.54
N GLN A 177 -7.43 19.22 -37.67
CA GLN A 177 -8.46 19.34 -36.64
C GLN A 177 -9.16 17.99 -36.43
N GLY A 178 -9.55 17.69 -35.19
CA GLY A 178 -10.22 16.44 -34.84
C GLY A 178 -9.29 15.29 -34.46
N ASN A 179 -7.97 15.43 -34.67
CA ASN A 179 -7.02 14.41 -34.24
C ASN A 179 -6.60 14.58 -32.77
N LEU A 180 -6.27 13.47 -32.10
CA LEU A 180 -5.81 13.50 -30.71
C LEU A 180 -4.37 14.00 -30.64
N CYS A 181 -4.03 14.76 -29.62
CA CYS A 181 -2.69 15.28 -29.48
C CYS A 181 -2.20 15.31 -28.04
N MET A 182 -0.88 15.18 -27.86
CA MET A 182 -0.21 15.35 -26.57
C MET A 182 0.68 16.59 -26.53
N VAL A 183 0.64 17.26 -25.38
CA VAL A 183 1.24 18.56 -25.13
C VAL A 183 2.59 18.34 -24.42
N THR A 184 3.71 18.63 -25.06
CA THR A 184 5.08 18.18 -24.67
C THR A 184 5.98 19.20 -23.94
N GLY A 185 5.60 20.47 -23.80
CA GLY A 185 6.34 21.52 -23.07
C GLY A 185 5.46 22.44 -22.21
N GLY A 186 5.91 23.65 -21.87
CA GLY A 186 5.07 24.75 -21.33
C GLY A 186 4.24 24.45 -20.07
N ARG A 187 3.13 25.17 -19.83
CA ARG A 187 2.31 25.00 -18.62
C ARG A 187 1.36 23.80 -18.70
N ASN A 188 0.93 23.44 -19.91
CA ASN A 188 -0.04 22.38 -20.17
C ASN A 188 0.62 21.04 -20.51
N THR A 189 1.92 20.86 -20.21
CA THR A 189 2.65 19.62 -20.48
C THR A 189 1.92 18.40 -19.93
N GLY A 190 1.92 17.31 -20.69
CA GLY A 190 1.33 16.04 -20.30
C GLY A 190 -0.17 15.92 -20.54
N ARG A 191 -0.85 17.00 -20.94
CA ARG A 191 -2.27 16.94 -21.30
C ARG A 191 -2.46 16.31 -22.67
N VAL A 192 -3.55 15.57 -22.80
CA VAL A 192 -3.97 14.90 -24.03
C VAL A 192 -5.37 15.36 -24.38
N GLY A 193 -5.55 15.87 -25.60
CA GLY A 193 -6.84 16.37 -26.06
C GLY A 193 -6.96 16.41 -27.57
N ILE A 194 -8.16 16.68 -28.05
CA ILE A 194 -8.47 16.77 -29.48
C ILE A 194 -8.13 18.17 -29.99
N VAL A 195 -7.49 18.24 -31.15
CA VAL A 195 -7.19 19.51 -31.82
C VAL A 195 -8.50 20.16 -32.29
N GLY A 196 -8.78 21.35 -31.79
CA GLY A 196 -9.85 22.21 -32.27
C GLY A 196 -9.34 23.13 -33.38
N HIS A 197 -9.50 24.44 -33.19
CA HIS A 197 -9.10 25.43 -34.18
C HIS A 197 -7.60 25.79 -34.11
N ARG A 198 -6.99 26.06 -35.28
CA ARG A 198 -5.61 26.56 -35.41
C ARG A 198 -5.63 28.00 -35.92
N GLU A 199 -5.12 28.92 -35.10
CA GLU A 199 -4.91 30.31 -35.46
C GLU A 199 -3.51 30.47 -36.06
N LYS A 200 -3.46 30.92 -37.32
CA LYS A 200 -2.21 31.20 -38.00
C LYS A 200 -1.84 32.67 -37.82
N HIS A 201 -0.62 32.91 -37.36
CA HIS A 201 -0.10 34.27 -37.20
C HIS A 201 1.18 34.41 -38.04
N PRO A 202 1.10 34.97 -39.27
CA PRO A 202 2.27 35.09 -40.13
C PRO A 202 3.35 35.91 -39.43
N GLY A 203 4.58 35.40 -39.42
CA GLY A 203 5.72 36.02 -38.73
C GLY A 203 5.82 35.74 -37.23
N SER A 204 4.84 35.06 -36.62
CA SER A 204 4.91 34.65 -35.22
C SER A 204 4.51 33.18 -35.03
N PHE A 205 4.21 32.77 -33.79
CA PHE A 205 3.87 31.38 -33.49
C PHE A 205 2.37 31.16 -33.68
N ASP A 206 2.01 30.16 -34.48
CA ASP A 206 0.62 29.71 -34.57
C ASP A 206 0.12 29.23 -33.21
N ILE A 207 -1.16 29.46 -32.92
CA ILE A 207 -1.81 29.03 -31.69
C ILE A 207 -2.79 27.91 -32.02
N VAL A 208 -2.77 26.85 -31.20
CA VAL A 208 -3.63 25.68 -31.36
C VAL A 208 -4.50 25.54 -30.13
N HIS A 209 -5.82 25.54 -30.36
CA HIS A 209 -6.82 25.28 -29.33
C HIS A 209 -7.06 23.79 -29.22
N ILE A 210 -7.02 23.27 -28.00
CA ILE A 210 -7.14 21.85 -27.69
C ILE A 210 -8.27 21.66 -26.69
N ARG A 211 -9.08 20.63 -26.87
CA ARG A 211 -10.15 20.23 -25.96
C ARG A 211 -9.84 18.86 -25.34
N ASP A 212 -9.73 18.81 -24.01
CA ASP A 212 -9.54 17.57 -23.26
C ASP A 212 -10.82 16.70 -23.26
N ALA A 213 -10.70 15.43 -22.87
CA ALA A 213 -11.83 14.50 -22.73
C ALA A 213 -12.91 14.99 -21.73
N ALA A 214 -12.51 15.74 -20.69
CA ALA A 214 -13.44 16.34 -19.72
C ALA A 214 -14.07 17.66 -20.20
N GLY A 215 -13.86 18.05 -21.46
CA GLY A 215 -14.42 19.28 -22.04
C GLY A 215 -13.63 20.56 -21.73
N HIS A 216 -12.56 20.50 -20.92
CA HIS A 216 -11.69 21.65 -20.69
C HIS A 216 -10.96 22.06 -21.98
N SER A 217 -11.06 23.34 -22.33
CA SER A 217 -10.39 23.90 -23.50
C SER A 217 -9.19 24.74 -23.06
N PHE A 218 -8.06 24.58 -23.76
CA PHE A 218 -6.86 25.38 -23.52
C PHE A 218 -6.08 25.58 -24.82
N ALA A 219 -5.30 26.65 -24.88
CA ALA A 219 -4.48 27.00 -26.03
C ALA A 219 -2.99 26.70 -25.78
N THR A 220 -2.28 26.32 -26.83
CA THR A 220 -0.82 26.16 -26.81
C THR A 220 -0.19 26.72 -28.09
N ARG A 221 1.09 27.10 -28.02
CA ARG A 221 1.84 27.56 -29.20
C ARG A 221 2.26 26.35 -30.03
N ASN A 222 2.04 26.39 -31.33
CA ASN A 222 2.62 25.46 -32.30
C ASN A 222 4.09 25.85 -32.53
N GLN A 223 4.98 25.27 -31.72
CA GLN A 223 6.42 25.36 -31.95
C GLN A 223 6.95 23.97 -32.34
N GLU A 224 8.24 23.90 -32.71
CA GLU A 224 8.99 22.64 -32.82
C GLU A 224 8.83 21.71 -31.60
N ARG A 225 8.38 22.27 -30.46
CA ARG A 225 8.22 21.63 -29.15
C ARG A 225 6.86 20.98 -28.89
N TRP A 226 5.88 20.98 -29.81
CA TRP A 226 4.48 20.70 -29.43
C TRP A 226 3.63 19.93 -30.43
N LEU A 227 2.75 19.08 -29.89
CA LEU A 227 1.82 18.17 -30.56
C LEU A 227 2.49 17.02 -31.29
N GLN A 228 2.39 15.85 -30.66
CA GLN A 228 2.35 14.60 -31.40
C GLN A 228 0.90 14.18 -31.52
N VAL A 229 0.48 13.91 -32.75
CA VAL A 229 -0.88 13.48 -33.06
C VAL A 229 -0.93 11.96 -32.87
N ALA A 230 -1.82 11.49 -32.00
CA ALA A 230 -2.19 10.08 -31.89
C ALA A 230 -3.56 9.85 -32.53
N PHE A 231 -3.75 8.64 -33.06
CA PHE A 231 -4.82 8.28 -33.97
C PHE A 231 -6.23 8.33 -33.35
N ARG A 232 -7.24 8.56 -34.21
CA ARG A 232 -8.55 7.89 -34.17
C ARG A 232 -8.66 6.99 -35.40
N PHE A 233 -8.32 5.70 -35.28
CA PHE A 233 -8.59 4.71 -36.34
C PHE A 233 -9.73 3.83 -35.85
N THR A 234 -10.65 3.55 -36.76
CA THR A 234 -11.68 2.52 -36.63
C THR A 234 -11.12 1.10 -36.48
N ASN A 235 -9.82 0.88 -36.68
CA ASN A 235 -9.15 -0.42 -36.56
C ASN A 235 -7.90 -0.37 -35.63
N GLY A 236 -8.11 -0.64 -34.34
CA GLY A 236 -7.31 -1.64 -33.59
C GLY A 236 -5.86 -1.42 -33.18
N VAL A 237 -5.14 -0.33 -33.53
CA VAL A 237 -3.78 -0.09 -32.96
C VAL A 237 -3.76 1.15 -32.10
N LEU A 238 -4.13 0.96 -30.83
CA LEU A 238 -3.86 1.93 -29.78
C LEU A 238 -2.59 1.51 -29.05
N PHE A 239 -1.60 2.41 -29.03
CA PHE A 239 -0.59 2.35 -27.97
C PHE A 239 -1.32 2.38 -26.63
N SER A 240 -0.83 1.61 -25.64
CA SER A 240 -1.45 1.27 -24.35
C SER A 240 -2.02 2.40 -23.47
N ILE A 241 -2.09 3.64 -23.95
CA ILE A 241 -2.81 4.76 -23.33
C ILE A 241 -4.31 4.45 -23.22
N THR A 242 -4.87 3.54 -24.03
CA THR A 242 -6.31 3.21 -24.02
C THR A 242 -6.65 1.73 -23.83
N ALA A 243 -5.66 0.83 -23.70
CA ALA A 243 -5.93 -0.60 -23.41
C ALA A 243 -6.40 -0.83 -21.96
N CYS A 244 -6.40 0.22 -21.17
CA CYS A 244 -7.14 0.37 -19.93
C CYS A 244 -8.02 1.62 -20.18
N GLY A 245 -9.27 1.71 -19.69
CA GLY A 245 -10.14 2.88 -19.89
C GLY A 245 -9.59 4.18 -19.29
N VAL A 246 -8.58 4.78 -19.92
CA VAL A 246 -7.68 5.77 -19.31
C VAL A 246 -7.51 7.00 -20.21
N THR A 247 -8.61 7.57 -20.68
CA THR A 247 -8.62 8.99 -21.06
C THR A 247 -8.63 9.91 -19.83
N ALA A 248 -8.95 9.37 -18.64
CA ALA A 248 -9.08 10.15 -17.40
C ALA A 248 -7.75 10.53 -16.70
N VAL A 249 -6.65 9.78 -16.89
CA VAL A 249 -5.40 9.99 -16.12
C VAL A 249 -4.55 11.16 -16.62
N PHE A 250 -4.76 11.62 -17.86
CA PHE A 250 -4.03 12.77 -18.41
C PHE A 250 -4.78 14.10 -18.27
N LEU A 251 -5.90 14.11 -17.55
CA LEU A 251 -6.63 15.33 -17.18
C LEU A 251 -5.90 16.04 -16.04
N LYS A 252 -5.46 17.28 -16.29
CA LYS A 252 -4.88 18.11 -15.24
C LYS A 252 -6.00 18.89 -14.55
N MET A 253 -6.40 18.35 -13.41
CA MET A 253 -7.48 18.86 -12.57
C MET A 253 -7.11 20.19 -11.90
N SER A 254 -8.13 20.98 -11.52
CA SER A 254 -7.96 22.20 -10.71
C SER A 254 -7.24 21.89 -9.40
N ILE A 255 -6.47 22.82 -8.82
CA ILE A 255 -5.72 22.60 -7.55
C ILE A 255 -6.66 22.16 -6.41
N LYS A 256 -7.89 22.71 -6.36
CA LYS A 256 -8.93 22.31 -5.39
C LYS A 256 -9.45 20.89 -5.64
N GLN A 257 -9.67 20.53 -6.91
CA GLN A 257 -10.08 19.19 -7.32
C GLN A 257 -8.94 18.18 -7.14
N CYS A 258 -7.68 18.58 -7.33
CA CYS A 258 -6.52 17.71 -7.17
C CYS A 258 -6.34 17.29 -5.71
N PHE A 259 -6.71 18.11 -4.73
CA PHE A 259 -6.73 17.72 -3.31
C PHE A 259 -7.83 16.69 -3.01
N GLN A 260 -9.00 16.87 -3.63
CA GLN A 260 -10.16 15.97 -3.53
C GLN A 260 -10.00 14.69 -4.37
N VAL A 261 -9.11 14.73 -5.36
CA VAL A 261 -8.94 13.68 -6.37
C VAL A 261 -7.61 12.95 -6.23
N GLU A 262 -6.57 13.50 -5.60
CA GLU A 262 -5.50 12.66 -5.02
C GLU A 262 -6.09 11.72 -3.96
N GLN A 263 -7.20 12.08 -3.30
CA GLN A 263 -7.97 11.15 -2.46
C GLN A 263 -8.95 10.24 -3.25
N ARG A 264 -9.54 10.71 -4.37
CA ARG A 264 -10.51 9.92 -5.17
C ARG A 264 -9.92 9.05 -6.29
N VAL A 265 -8.80 9.40 -6.92
CA VAL A 265 -8.23 8.66 -8.08
C VAL A 265 -7.39 7.46 -7.65
N TYR A 266 -6.88 7.43 -6.42
CA TYR A 266 -6.42 6.17 -5.81
C TYR A 266 -7.61 5.24 -5.49
N HIS A 267 -8.79 5.80 -5.21
CA HIS A 267 -10.03 5.05 -4.99
C HIS A 267 -10.73 4.56 -6.28
N TRP A 268 -10.63 5.28 -7.40
CA TRP A 268 -11.57 5.13 -8.52
C TRP A 268 -11.24 4.04 -9.56
N LYS A 269 -10.03 3.49 -9.58
CA LYS A 269 -9.65 2.47 -10.59
C LYS A 269 -9.63 1.02 -10.10
N ARG A 270 -9.77 0.82 -8.79
CA ARG A 270 -9.85 -0.51 -8.17
C ARG A 270 -11.27 -0.91 -7.79
N HIS A 271 -12.17 0.05 -7.61
CA HIS A 271 -13.53 -0.25 -7.18
C HIS A 271 -14.42 -0.85 -8.28
N GLU A 272 -14.38 -0.39 -9.53
CA GLU A 272 -15.35 -0.87 -10.54
C GLU A 272 -15.17 -2.32 -11.00
N ILE A 273 -13.97 -2.92 -10.92
CA ILE A 273 -13.75 -4.33 -11.31
C ILE A 273 -13.87 -5.27 -10.11
N VAL A 274 -13.56 -4.79 -8.90
CA VAL A 274 -13.67 -5.56 -7.66
C VAL A 274 -15.07 -5.49 -7.06
N GLU A 275 -15.81 -4.39 -7.21
CA GLU A 275 -17.24 -4.30 -6.87
C GLU A 275 -18.04 -5.32 -7.68
N VAL A 276 -17.75 -5.50 -8.97
CA VAL A 276 -18.54 -6.39 -9.84
C VAL A 276 -18.28 -7.88 -9.56
N LEU A 277 -17.13 -8.25 -8.99
CA LEU A 277 -16.78 -9.65 -8.71
C LEU A 277 -17.04 -10.09 -7.25
N LEU A 278 -16.93 -9.19 -6.27
CA LEU A 278 -17.22 -9.51 -4.85
C LEU A 278 -18.66 -9.20 -4.43
N MET A 279 -19.35 -8.25 -5.09
CA MET A 279 -20.81 -8.07 -4.90
C MET A 279 -21.64 -9.21 -5.52
N ARG A 280 -21.01 -10.16 -6.23
CA ARG A 280 -21.67 -11.40 -6.64
C ARG A 280 -21.79 -12.44 -5.51
N VAL A 281 -21.18 -12.23 -4.33
CA VAL A 281 -21.06 -13.26 -3.28
C VAL A 281 -21.94 -13.02 -2.03
N ALA A 282 -22.85 -12.04 -2.00
CA ALA A 282 -23.88 -12.05 -0.95
C ALA A 282 -25.13 -11.31 -1.40
N GLN A 283 -26.01 -12.01 -2.13
CA GLN A 283 -27.39 -11.55 -2.31
C GLN A 283 -28.28 -11.91 -1.11
N SER A 284 -27.78 -12.71 -0.15
CA SER A 284 -28.55 -13.17 1.01
C SER A 284 -27.87 -12.86 2.35
N TYR A 285 -28.64 -12.29 3.28
CA TYR A 285 -28.24 -12.03 4.68
C TYR A 285 -27.68 -13.28 5.36
N LYS A 286 -28.23 -14.47 5.07
CA LYS A 286 -27.85 -15.73 5.70
C LYS A 286 -26.42 -16.16 5.37
N GLU A 287 -25.99 -15.96 4.12
CA GLU A 287 -24.63 -16.29 3.67
C GLU A 287 -23.62 -15.32 4.28
N LEU A 288 -23.98 -14.03 4.32
CA LEU A 288 -23.16 -12.99 4.92
C LEU A 288 -22.98 -13.23 6.43
N TRP A 289 -24.06 -13.55 7.15
CA TRP A 289 -23.98 -13.86 8.58
C TRP A 289 -23.14 -15.10 8.87
N SER A 290 -23.28 -16.17 8.07
CA SER A 290 -22.45 -17.37 8.20
C SER A 290 -20.96 -17.09 7.97
N SER A 291 -20.63 -16.13 7.11
CA SER A 291 -19.24 -15.74 6.83
C SER A 291 -18.58 -14.94 7.96
N LEU A 292 -19.37 -14.33 8.86
CA LEU A 292 -18.88 -13.58 10.02
C LEU A 292 -18.48 -14.48 11.22
N ASN A 293 -18.66 -15.79 11.09
CA ASN A 293 -18.29 -16.76 12.11
C ASN A 293 -16.81 -17.13 11.97
N GLY A 294 -15.94 -16.46 12.74
CA GLY A 294 -14.51 -16.64 12.58
C GLY A 294 -13.65 -15.94 13.63
N VAL A 295 -12.33 -15.98 13.42
CA VAL A 295 -11.33 -15.31 14.25
C VAL A 295 -10.74 -14.15 13.47
N VAL A 296 -10.61 -12.99 14.10
CA VAL A 296 -10.05 -11.78 13.49
C VAL A 296 -8.77 -11.39 14.22
N CYS A 297 -7.74 -11.05 13.44
CA CYS A 297 -6.49 -10.48 13.94
C CYS A 297 -6.56 -8.94 13.89
N VAL A 298 -6.49 -8.30 15.05
CA VAL A 298 -6.64 -6.84 15.20
C VAL A 298 -5.43 -6.26 15.93
N HIS A 299 -4.98 -5.08 15.52
CA HIS A 299 -3.97 -4.34 16.26
C HIS A 299 -4.63 -3.40 17.27
N LYS A 300 -4.33 -3.61 18.55
CA LYS A 300 -4.79 -2.74 19.62
C LYS A 300 -3.83 -1.54 19.80
N PRO A 301 -4.29 -0.29 19.63
CA PRO A 301 -3.48 0.89 19.92
C PRO A 301 -3.31 1.12 21.42
N ARG A 302 -2.27 1.89 21.78
CA ARG A 302 -2.02 2.30 23.16
C ARG A 302 -3.15 3.18 23.70
N ASP A 303 -3.44 3.05 25.00
CA ASP A 303 -4.43 3.81 25.78
C ASP A 303 -5.91 3.54 25.42
N VAL A 304 -6.19 2.53 24.59
CA VAL A 304 -7.55 2.05 24.30
C VAL A 304 -7.83 0.79 25.12
N SER A 305 -8.99 0.69 25.75
CA SER A 305 -9.40 -0.54 26.44
C SER A 305 -9.92 -1.57 25.44
N LEU A 306 -9.80 -2.87 25.77
CA LEU A 306 -10.39 -3.92 24.94
C LEU A 306 -11.91 -3.75 24.79
N THR A 307 -12.60 -3.24 25.82
CA THR A 307 -14.03 -2.94 25.76
C THR A 307 -14.34 -1.87 24.71
N ALA A 308 -13.53 -0.82 24.61
CA ALA A 308 -13.69 0.20 23.59
C ALA A 308 -13.40 -0.34 22.18
N LEU A 309 -12.36 -1.17 22.04
CA LEU A 309 -12.03 -1.83 20.77
C LEU A 309 -13.16 -2.77 20.30
N LYS A 310 -13.73 -3.56 21.22
CA LYS A 310 -14.89 -4.41 20.94
C LYS A 310 -16.06 -3.58 20.43
N LYS A 311 -16.40 -2.49 21.10
CA LYS A 311 -17.47 -1.58 20.65
C LYS A 311 -17.21 -1.05 19.24
N LEU A 312 -16.00 -0.58 18.95
CA LEU A 312 -15.66 -0.10 17.60
C LEU A 312 -15.82 -1.19 16.53
N LEU A 313 -15.41 -2.41 16.84
CA LEU A 313 -15.51 -3.55 15.93
C LEU A 313 -16.98 -3.97 15.73
N THR A 314 -17.77 -4.04 16.81
CA THR A 314 -19.22 -4.31 16.76
C THR A 314 -19.94 -3.25 15.93
N THR A 315 -19.74 -1.96 16.21
CA THR A 315 -20.36 -0.87 15.45
C THR A 315 -19.97 -0.92 13.96
N ALA A 316 -18.72 -1.27 13.64
CA ALA A 316 -18.27 -1.40 12.25
C ALA A 316 -18.90 -2.60 11.52
N ILE A 317 -19.07 -3.74 12.20
CA ILE A 317 -19.78 -4.91 11.65
C ILE A 317 -21.25 -4.55 11.43
N CYS A 318 -21.96 -4.06 12.45
CA CYS A 318 -23.38 -3.71 12.34
C CYS A 318 -23.62 -2.71 11.21
N LYS A 319 -22.80 -1.65 11.13
CA LYS A 319 -22.89 -0.66 10.06
C LYS A 319 -22.69 -1.30 8.68
N GLY A 320 -21.65 -2.11 8.51
CA GLY A 320 -21.35 -2.73 7.22
C GLY A 320 -22.42 -3.73 6.77
N VAL A 321 -22.97 -4.54 7.69
CA VAL A 321 -24.04 -5.49 7.36
C VAL A 321 -25.32 -4.77 6.98
N ASN A 322 -25.71 -3.74 7.74
CA ASN A 322 -26.90 -2.95 7.48
C ASN A 322 -26.82 -2.15 6.17
N GLU A 323 -25.61 -1.74 5.74
CA GLU A 323 -25.39 -1.12 4.43
C GLU A 323 -25.51 -2.13 3.27
N CYS A 324 -25.06 -3.39 3.46
CA CYS A 324 -25.11 -4.43 2.43
C CYS A 324 -26.49 -5.09 2.29
N CYS A 325 -27.26 -5.15 3.36
CA CYS A 325 -28.61 -5.73 3.38
C CYS A 325 -29.62 -4.66 3.84
N PRO A 326 -30.02 -3.72 2.96
CA PRO A 326 -31.14 -2.84 3.27
C PRO A 326 -32.41 -3.70 3.46
N GLN A 327 -33.22 -3.37 4.48
CA GLN A 327 -34.52 -4.02 4.67
C GLN A 327 -35.35 -3.92 3.38
N GLU A 328 -35.96 -5.04 2.98
CA GLU A 328 -36.92 -5.10 1.89
C GLU A 328 -38.09 -4.12 2.13
N GLU A 329 -38.78 -3.73 1.05
CA GLU A 329 -39.94 -2.84 1.11
C GLU A 329 -40.94 -3.33 2.17
N LEU A 330 -41.41 -2.40 3.01
CA LEU A 330 -42.30 -2.71 4.13
C LEU A 330 -43.54 -3.47 3.64
N PRO A 331 -43.92 -4.58 4.30
CA PRO A 331 -45.08 -5.35 3.88
C PRO A 331 -46.35 -4.50 3.98
N SER A 332 -47.17 -4.54 2.92
CA SER A 332 -48.49 -3.92 2.94
C SER A 332 -49.50 -4.87 3.57
N VAL A 333 -50.15 -4.46 4.65
CA VAL A 333 -51.26 -5.19 5.26
C VAL A 333 -52.56 -4.74 4.61
N GLU A 334 -53.40 -5.71 4.24
CA GLU A 334 -54.74 -5.46 3.72
C GLU A 334 -55.71 -5.26 4.88
N ILE A 335 -56.26 -4.04 4.98
CA ILE A 335 -57.26 -3.70 5.99
C ILE A 335 -58.63 -3.64 5.30
N PRO A 336 -59.67 -4.29 5.84
CA PRO A 336 -61.01 -4.18 5.28
C PRO A 336 -61.53 -2.74 5.42
N VAL A 337 -62.00 -2.17 4.32
CA VAL A 337 -62.74 -0.90 4.30
C VAL A 337 -64.19 -1.22 4.62
N VAL A 338 -64.65 -0.71 5.76
CA VAL A 338 -65.98 -0.98 6.28
C VAL A 338 -66.83 0.26 6.05
N GLU A 339 -67.89 0.11 5.26
CA GLU A 339 -68.87 1.15 5.02
C GLU A 339 -70.25 0.68 5.49
N PRO A 340 -71.12 1.59 5.97
CA PRO A 340 -72.48 1.22 6.35
C PRO A 340 -73.31 0.88 5.10
N HIS A 341 -74.02 -0.25 5.13
CA HIS A 341 -74.93 -0.65 4.06
C HIS A 341 -76.08 0.36 3.90
N GLN A 342 -76.41 0.72 2.66
CA GLN A 342 -77.27 1.86 2.33
C GLN A 342 -78.69 1.79 2.93
N GLU A 343 -79.21 0.59 3.19
CA GLU A 343 -80.57 0.40 3.73
C GLU A 343 -80.61 -0.03 5.21
N SER A 344 -79.64 -0.84 5.67
CA SER A 344 -79.70 -1.48 7.00
C SER A 344 -78.76 -0.87 8.04
N GLN A 345 -77.92 0.09 7.65
CA GLN A 345 -76.85 0.71 8.46
C GLN A 345 -75.84 -0.27 9.10
N ALA A 346 -75.96 -1.58 8.84
CA ALA A 346 -75.00 -2.58 9.29
C ALA A 346 -73.66 -2.38 8.55
N LEU A 347 -72.57 -2.57 9.28
CA LEU A 347 -71.21 -2.41 8.76
C LEU A 347 -70.87 -3.58 7.81
N VAL A 348 -70.65 -3.27 6.54
CA VAL A 348 -70.31 -4.26 5.50
C VAL A 348 -68.92 -3.94 4.94
N ILE A 349 -68.12 -4.99 4.69
CA ILE A 349 -66.79 -4.87 4.10
C ILE A 349 -66.95 -4.68 2.60
N VAL A 350 -66.65 -3.48 2.09
CA VAL A 350 -66.85 -3.11 0.68
C VAL A 350 -65.58 -3.36 -0.17
N GLY A 351 -64.42 -3.49 0.48
CA GLY A 351 -63.16 -3.85 -0.18
C GLY A 351 -62.00 -3.92 0.79
N THR A 352 -60.79 -4.18 0.30
CA THR A 352 -59.55 -4.12 1.09
C THR A 352 -58.69 -2.93 0.65
N ARG A 353 -58.16 -2.18 1.61
CA ARG A 353 -57.14 -1.13 1.39
C ARG A 353 -55.77 -1.67 1.78
N LYS A 354 -54.76 -1.47 0.94
CA LYS A 354 -53.37 -1.78 1.26
C LYS A 354 -52.77 -0.63 2.06
N LEU A 355 -52.49 -0.85 3.34
CA LEU A 355 -51.78 0.08 4.21
C LEU A 355 -50.37 -0.47 4.47
N ILE A 356 -49.36 0.39 4.42
CA ILE A 356 -47.98 0.01 4.77
C ILE A 356 -47.92 -0.23 6.28
N ASP A 357 -47.38 -1.38 6.70
CA ASP A 357 -47.17 -1.67 8.12
C ASP A 357 -45.89 -0.99 8.62
N TYR A 358 -46.06 0.05 9.43
CA TYR A 358 -44.95 0.80 10.03
C TYR A 358 -44.35 0.12 11.27
N SER A 359 -44.96 -0.97 11.78
CA SER A 359 -44.44 -1.71 12.93
C SER A 359 -43.05 -2.29 12.66
N LEU A 360 -42.75 -2.57 11.39
CA LEU A 360 -41.48 -3.12 10.90
C LEU A 360 -40.51 -2.05 10.36
N HIS A 361 -40.84 -0.76 10.52
CA HIS A 361 -40.03 0.34 10.00
C HIS A 361 -38.63 0.39 10.66
N PRO A 362 -37.54 0.65 9.91
CA PRO A 362 -36.17 0.67 10.43
C PRO A 362 -35.94 1.62 11.62
N LEU A 363 -36.71 2.72 11.70
CA LEU A 363 -36.66 3.66 12.82
C LEU A 363 -37.28 3.11 14.12
N VAL A 364 -38.12 2.06 14.03
CA VAL A 364 -38.81 1.43 15.15
C VAL A 364 -38.09 0.14 15.57
N VAL A 365 -37.76 -0.73 14.62
CA VAL A 365 -37.10 -2.03 14.87
C VAL A 365 -35.57 -1.90 14.96
N GLY A 366 -34.99 -0.86 14.35
CA GLY A 366 -33.55 -0.73 14.17
C GLY A 366 -33.08 -1.31 12.84
N GLY A 367 -31.75 -1.38 12.65
CA GLY A 367 -31.15 -2.07 11.51
C GLY A 367 -31.33 -3.59 11.60
N ALA A 368 -31.02 -4.31 10.52
CA ALA A 368 -31.13 -5.78 10.47
C ALA A 368 -30.24 -6.49 11.50
N VAL A 369 -29.11 -5.87 11.86
CA VAL A 369 -28.19 -6.34 12.92
C VAL A 369 -27.98 -5.24 13.94
N VAL A 370 -28.12 -5.60 15.22
CA VAL A 370 -27.90 -4.74 16.38
C VAL A 370 -26.58 -5.13 17.08
N GLU A 371 -26.03 -4.23 17.89
CA GLU A 371 -24.77 -4.47 18.60
C GLU A 371 -24.83 -5.68 19.56
N GLU A 372 -26.03 -6.03 20.03
CA GLU A 372 -26.28 -7.15 20.95
C GLU A 372 -26.18 -8.52 20.27
N ASP A 373 -26.37 -8.58 18.94
CA ASP A 373 -26.34 -9.83 18.17
C ASP A 373 -24.91 -10.34 17.94
N VAL A 374 -23.90 -9.46 18.10
CA VAL A 374 -22.50 -9.76 17.79
C VAL A 374 -21.74 -10.10 19.06
N ARG A 375 -21.32 -11.37 19.20
CA ARG A 375 -20.49 -11.83 20.32
C ARG A 375 -19.00 -11.67 19.97
N LEU A 376 -18.25 -10.97 20.83
CA LEU A 376 -16.80 -10.77 20.68
C LEU A 376 -16.01 -11.18 21.92
N GLU A 377 -15.05 -12.08 21.73
CA GLU A 377 -14.21 -12.63 22.82
C GLU A 377 -12.71 -12.58 22.46
N PRO A 378 -11.86 -11.90 23.24
CA PRO A 378 -10.43 -11.82 22.99
C PRO A 378 -9.72 -13.04 23.58
N LEU A 379 -8.71 -13.55 22.88
CA LEU A 379 -7.94 -14.71 23.34
C LEU A 379 -7.17 -14.44 24.65
N THR A 380 -6.59 -13.23 24.76
CA THR A 380 -5.75 -12.83 25.90
C THR A 380 -6.17 -11.43 26.35
N TYR A 381 -6.16 -11.23 27.67
CA TYR A 381 -6.44 -9.91 28.24
C TYR A 381 -5.29 -8.94 27.97
N PHE A 382 -5.62 -7.74 27.49
CA PHE A 382 -4.68 -6.63 27.27
C PHE A 382 -5.04 -5.45 28.15
N GLU A 383 -4.08 -5.00 28.95
CA GLU A 383 -4.22 -3.76 29.70
C GLU A 383 -4.27 -2.54 28.76
N PRO A 384 -4.96 -1.45 29.12
CA PRO A 384 -5.05 -0.25 28.28
C PRO A 384 -3.69 0.35 27.90
N SER A 385 -2.67 0.21 28.75
CA SER A 385 -1.32 0.73 28.49
C SER A 385 -0.47 -0.15 27.55
N SER A 386 -0.97 -1.35 27.22
CA SER A 386 -0.32 -2.31 26.32
C SER A 386 -0.89 -2.18 24.89
N SER A 387 -0.02 -2.33 23.91
CA SER A 387 -0.33 -2.22 22.48
C SER A 387 0.10 -3.49 21.73
N GLY A 388 -0.46 -3.72 20.54
CA GLY A 388 0.02 -4.77 19.65
C GLY A 388 -1.06 -5.68 19.09
N VAL A 389 -0.61 -6.76 18.47
CA VAL A 389 -1.46 -7.76 17.79
C VAL A 389 -2.35 -8.46 18.81
N CYS A 390 -3.64 -8.62 18.53
CA CYS A 390 -4.66 -9.25 19.37
C CYS A 390 -5.59 -10.12 18.50
N LEU A 391 -5.97 -11.29 19.00
CA LEU A 391 -6.96 -12.15 18.35
C LEU A 391 -8.30 -12.01 19.06
N ILE A 392 -9.35 -11.84 18.27
CA ILE A 392 -10.73 -11.72 18.73
C ILE A 392 -11.58 -12.73 17.97
N GLY A 393 -12.24 -13.63 18.70
CA GLY A 393 -13.29 -14.49 18.16
C GLY A 393 -14.57 -13.70 17.93
N VAL A 394 -15.24 -13.96 16.80
CA VAL A 394 -16.52 -13.37 16.41
C VAL A 394 -17.56 -14.48 16.31
N ASN A 395 -18.69 -14.32 17.00
CA ASN A 395 -19.81 -15.26 17.02
C ASN A 395 -19.37 -16.69 17.37
N GLU A 396 -19.60 -17.68 16.52
CA GLU A 396 -19.16 -19.08 16.71
C GLU A 396 -17.62 -19.23 16.79
N GLY A 397 -16.87 -18.21 16.36
CA GLY A 397 -15.42 -18.15 16.57
C GLY A 397 -15.01 -18.00 18.03
N CYS A 398 -15.92 -17.55 18.91
CA CYS A 398 -15.67 -17.45 20.35
C CYS A 398 -15.45 -18.83 20.97
N ASP A 399 -16.21 -19.84 20.53
CA ASP A 399 -16.13 -21.21 21.08
C ASP A 399 -14.79 -21.89 20.74
N LYS A 400 -14.08 -21.37 19.72
CA LYS A 400 -12.74 -21.84 19.35
C LYS A 400 -11.62 -21.22 20.20
N MET A 401 -11.88 -20.15 20.96
CA MET A 401 -10.83 -19.41 21.67
C MET A 401 -10.13 -20.26 22.74
N ASP A 402 -10.87 -21.05 23.51
CA ASP A 402 -10.29 -21.92 24.55
C ASP A 402 -9.35 -22.97 23.93
N SER A 403 -9.80 -23.58 22.82
CA SER A 403 -8.98 -24.56 22.08
C SER A 403 -7.70 -23.95 21.47
N ILE A 404 -7.70 -22.64 21.22
CA ILE A 404 -6.54 -21.90 20.73
C ILE A 404 -5.62 -21.52 21.91
N ALA A 405 -6.19 -21.15 23.06
CA ALA A 405 -5.43 -20.83 24.26
C ALA A 405 -4.62 -22.04 24.76
N ASP A 406 -5.20 -23.24 24.68
CA ASP A 406 -4.55 -24.51 25.00
C ASP A 406 -3.34 -24.84 24.10
N ARG A 407 -3.21 -24.17 22.95
CA ARG A 407 -2.04 -24.36 22.06
C ARG A 407 -0.76 -23.75 22.63
N ALA A 408 -0.86 -22.87 23.63
CA ALA A 408 0.25 -22.24 24.32
C ALA A 408 1.31 -21.66 23.34
N TRP A 409 0.86 -20.81 22.42
CA TRP A 409 1.72 -20.20 21.41
C TRP A 409 2.78 -19.26 22.02
N VAL A 410 3.88 -19.09 21.29
CA VAL A 410 4.92 -18.11 21.63
C VAL A 410 4.49 -16.73 21.16
N SER A 411 4.38 -15.80 22.10
CA SER A 411 4.21 -14.38 21.85
C SER A 411 5.54 -13.65 21.88
N GLN A 412 5.74 -12.71 20.95
CA GLN A 412 6.92 -11.84 20.94
C GLN A 412 6.55 -10.42 21.35
N TYR A 413 7.26 -9.92 22.35
CA TYR A 413 7.08 -8.59 22.92
C TYR A 413 8.31 -7.72 22.72
N LYS A 414 8.07 -6.47 22.33
CA LYS A 414 9.03 -5.38 22.46
C LYS A 414 8.66 -4.58 23.71
N VAL A 415 9.54 -4.65 24.69
CA VAL A 415 9.38 -4.02 26.00
C VAL A 415 10.28 -2.81 26.07
N MET A 416 9.68 -1.64 26.27
CA MET A 416 10.41 -0.40 26.51
C MET A 416 10.52 -0.16 28.01
N GLY A 417 11.71 -0.34 28.56
CA GLY A 417 12.01 -0.16 29.98
C GLY A 417 12.77 1.14 30.26
N GLN A 418 12.55 1.71 31.43
CA GLN A 418 13.31 2.84 31.96
C GLN A 418 13.84 2.49 33.35
N LEU A 419 15.17 2.55 33.52
CA LEU A 419 15.86 2.38 34.80
C LEU A 419 15.74 3.63 35.67
N GLY A 420 15.87 3.46 37.00
CA GLY A 420 15.83 4.54 37.99
C GLY A 420 14.41 5.04 38.32
N ARG A 421 13.37 4.38 37.79
CA ARG A 421 11.97 4.73 38.05
C ARG A 421 11.19 3.52 38.51
N GLU A 422 10.30 3.75 39.46
CA GLU A 422 9.38 2.76 39.96
C GLU A 422 7.95 3.16 39.62
N THR A 423 7.15 2.20 39.19
CA THR A 423 5.72 2.41 38.94
C THR A 423 4.93 1.59 39.93
N VAL A 424 4.17 2.26 40.80
CA VAL A 424 3.18 1.62 41.66
C VAL A 424 1.82 1.89 41.02
N ASN A 425 1.08 0.85 40.65
CA ASN A 425 -0.28 0.96 40.09
C ASN A 425 -0.38 1.93 38.89
N ASN A 426 0.55 1.86 37.93
CA ASN A 426 0.65 2.75 36.76
C ASN A 426 0.89 4.24 37.07
N GLN A 427 1.19 4.61 38.31
CA GLN A 427 1.65 5.96 38.67
C GLN A 427 3.18 5.98 38.78
N LEU A 428 3.80 6.97 38.14
CA LEU A 428 5.25 7.12 38.08
C LEU A 428 5.74 7.76 39.38
N PHE A 429 6.51 7.02 40.17
CA PHE A 429 7.24 7.56 41.32
C PHE A 429 8.73 7.66 40.98
N ILE A 430 9.33 8.79 41.34
CA ILE A 430 10.77 9.00 41.23
C ILE A 430 11.36 8.59 42.56
N ASN A 431 12.12 7.48 42.58
CA ASN A 431 12.96 7.17 43.74
C ASN A 431 14.27 7.97 43.61
N PRO A 432 14.80 8.53 44.72
CA PRO A 432 16.01 9.37 44.72
C PRO A 432 17.32 8.59 44.48
N SER A 433 17.27 7.32 44.05
CA SER A 433 18.44 6.47 43.80
C SER A 433 19.05 6.66 42.41
N ASP A 434 19.11 7.91 41.93
CA ASP A 434 19.67 8.27 40.62
C ASP A 434 21.19 7.99 40.50
N HIS A 435 21.90 7.85 41.62
CA HIS A 435 23.37 7.70 41.65
C HIS A 435 23.91 6.32 41.22
N LEU A 436 23.06 5.31 40.98
CA LEU A 436 23.50 3.95 40.62
C LEU A 436 23.36 3.61 39.13
N LEU A 437 22.81 4.51 38.32
CA LEU A 437 22.59 4.30 36.89
C LEU A 437 23.91 4.12 36.11
N ASP A 438 24.98 4.79 36.53
CA ASP A 438 26.31 4.71 35.89
C ASP A 438 26.95 3.32 36.02
N MET A 439 26.54 2.53 37.03
CA MET A 439 27.06 1.19 37.25
C MET A 439 26.42 0.13 36.35
N VAL A 440 25.31 0.44 35.68
CA VAL A 440 24.56 -0.50 34.85
C VAL A 440 25.09 -0.48 33.42
N THR A 441 25.99 -1.43 33.12
CA THR A 441 26.51 -1.62 31.76
C THR A 441 25.68 -2.63 30.97
N TYR A 442 25.72 -2.50 29.64
CA TYR A 442 25.10 -3.46 28.71
C TYR A 442 25.50 -4.92 29.01
N TYR A 443 26.79 -5.14 29.36
CA TYR A 443 27.30 -6.47 29.70
C TYR A 443 26.63 -7.07 30.94
N LYS A 444 26.41 -6.28 32.00
CA LYS A 444 25.72 -6.75 33.22
C LYS A 444 24.27 -7.16 32.92
N MET A 445 23.55 -6.34 32.13
CA MET A 445 22.20 -6.63 31.65
C MET A 445 22.16 -7.93 30.84
N GLN A 446 23.05 -8.08 29.87
CA GLN A 446 23.09 -9.27 29.01
C GLN A 446 23.43 -10.55 29.82
N LYS A 447 24.41 -10.47 30.73
CA LYS A 447 24.77 -11.59 31.62
C LYS A 447 23.63 -11.98 32.55
N LEU A 448 22.82 -11.02 33.00
CA LEU A 448 21.63 -11.31 33.79
C LEU A 448 20.57 -12.04 32.96
N LEU A 449 20.23 -11.54 31.78
CA LEU A 449 19.22 -12.15 30.92
C LEU A 449 19.58 -13.58 30.50
N TYR A 450 20.87 -13.88 30.26
CA TYR A 450 21.29 -15.27 30.00
C TYR A 450 21.10 -16.19 31.21
N ARG A 451 21.37 -15.71 32.43
CA ARG A 451 21.11 -16.48 33.66
C ARG A 451 19.62 -16.76 33.82
N VAL A 452 18.79 -15.74 33.61
CA VAL A 452 17.33 -15.84 33.67
C VAL A 452 16.79 -16.82 32.63
N GLN A 453 17.28 -16.78 31.39
CA GLN A 453 16.92 -17.77 30.36
C GLN A 453 17.30 -19.20 30.76
N ALA A 454 18.47 -19.41 31.36
CA ALA A 454 18.88 -20.73 31.84
C ALA A 454 17.96 -21.23 32.97
N LEU A 455 17.52 -20.35 33.86
CA LEU A 455 16.56 -20.67 34.91
C LEU A 455 15.19 -21.07 34.32
N TYR A 456 14.65 -20.29 33.38
CA TYR A 456 13.36 -20.62 32.76
C TYR A 456 13.40 -21.90 31.93
N LYS A 457 14.55 -22.27 31.35
CA LYS A 457 14.71 -23.59 30.70
C LYS A 457 14.55 -24.74 31.69
N LYS A 458 15.05 -24.58 32.92
CA LYS A 458 14.86 -25.58 33.98
C LYS A 458 13.39 -25.63 34.43
N VAL A 459 12.81 -24.46 34.72
CA VAL A 459 11.39 -24.34 35.11
C VAL A 459 10.45 -24.91 34.04
N ALA A 460 10.79 -24.78 32.77
CA ALA A 460 9.97 -25.34 31.69
C ALA A 460 9.91 -26.88 31.69
N LEU A 461 10.97 -27.56 32.12
CA LEU A 461 10.96 -29.02 32.31
C LEU A 461 10.07 -29.41 33.49
N ASP A 462 10.20 -28.67 34.60
CA ASP A 462 9.37 -28.88 35.79
C ASP A 462 7.87 -28.70 35.45
N LEU A 463 7.53 -27.66 34.69
CA LEU A 463 6.15 -27.39 34.22
C LEU A 463 5.64 -28.38 33.16
N ALA A 464 6.54 -29.14 32.52
CA ALA A 464 6.19 -30.23 31.62
C ALA A 464 5.99 -31.57 32.37
N ASN A 465 6.16 -31.58 33.70
CA ASN A 465 6.18 -32.76 34.57
C ASN A 465 7.25 -33.79 34.14
N VAL A 466 8.41 -33.31 33.68
CA VAL A 466 9.54 -34.17 33.29
C VAL A 466 10.72 -33.86 34.18
N ASP A 467 11.27 -34.90 34.81
CA ASP A 467 12.45 -34.75 35.67
C ASP A 467 13.68 -34.34 34.84
N ALA A 468 14.41 -33.33 35.29
CA ALA A 468 15.52 -32.73 34.54
C ALA A 468 16.70 -33.70 34.32
N GLU A 469 16.83 -34.72 35.18
CA GLU A 469 17.88 -35.74 35.11
C GLU A 469 17.49 -36.95 34.22
N SER A 470 16.24 -37.00 33.75
CA SER A 470 15.72 -38.10 32.95
C SER A 470 16.20 -38.08 31.49
N GLN A 471 16.23 -39.26 30.86
CA GLN A 471 16.48 -39.38 29.41
C GLN A 471 15.40 -38.67 28.58
N GLU A 472 14.15 -38.65 29.06
CA GLU A 472 13.03 -37.96 28.41
C GLU A 472 13.28 -36.44 28.34
N ALA A 473 13.77 -35.83 29.42
CA ALA A 473 14.14 -34.41 29.42
C ALA A 473 15.22 -34.10 28.38
N PHE A 474 16.24 -34.96 28.25
CA PHE A 474 17.29 -34.79 27.26
C PHE A 474 16.75 -34.83 25.82
N GLU A 475 15.86 -35.79 25.54
CA GLU A 475 15.23 -35.92 24.22
C GLU A 475 14.31 -34.74 23.89
N LEU A 476 13.55 -34.24 24.86
CA LEU A 476 12.70 -33.07 24.71
C LEU A 476 13.51 -31.81 24.44
N VAL A 477 14.58 -31.56 25.22
CA VAL A 477 15.48 -30.41 25.03
C VAL A 477 16.19 -30.47 23.68
N ARG A 478 16.54 -31.68 23.21
CA ARG A 478 17.12 -31.89 21.87
C ARG A 478 16.13 -31.52 20.76
N LYS A 479 14.84 -31.84 20.92
CA LYS A 479 13.79 -31.50 19.96
C LYS A 479 13.44 -30.01 20.01
N GLY A 480 13.52 -29.36 21.17
CA GLY A 480 13.35 -27.92 21.33
C GLY A 480 12.97 -27.49 22.74
N PHE A 481 12.26 -26.37 22.87
CA PHE A 481 11.82 -25.88 24.18
C PHE A 481 10.56 -26.62 24.63
N PRO A 482 10.54 -27.25 25.83
CA PRO A 482 9.42 -28.08 26.27
C PRO A 482 8.16 -27.26 26.53
N ARG A 483 7.00 -27.77 26.13
CA ARG A 483 5.71 -27.10 26.33
C ARG A 483 5.21 -27.30 27.78
N PRO A 484 4.74 -26.24 28.46
CA PRO A 484 4.10 -26.40 29.77
C PRO A 484 2.80 -27.19 29.64
N LYS A 485 2.60 -28.16 30.52
CA LYS A 485 1.32 -28.88 30.64
C LYS A 485 0.34 -28.12 31.55
N ILE A 486 0.87 -27.34 32.49
CA ILE A 486 0.06 -26.50 33.38
C ILE A 486 -0.40 -25.26 32.61
N LEU A 487 -1.72 -25.13 32.42
CA LEU A 487 -2.34 -24.00 31.74
C LEU A 487 -2.09 -22.71 32.53
N GLY A 488 -1.75 -21.63 31.81
CA GLY A 488 -1.59 -20.30 32.39
C GLY A 488 -0.28 -20.04 33.14
N ALA A 489 0.65 -21.00 33.19
CA ALA A 489 1.97 -20.78 33.78
C ALA A 489 2.86 -19.99 32.79
N PRO A 490 3.27 -18.75 33.11
CA PRO A 490 4.02 -17.92 32.18
C PRO A 490 5.49 -18.38 32.10
N ILE A 491 5.99 -18.59 30.89
CA ILE A 491 7.40 -18.96 30.66
C ILE A 491 8.06 -17.98 29.72
N VAL A 492 9.28 -17.54 30.07
CA VAL A 492 10.13 -16.75 29.18
C VAL A 492 11.06 -17.69 28.41
N VAL A 493 10.80 -17.85 27.12
CA VAL A 493 11.60 -18.70 26.21
C VAL A 493 12.91 -18.03 25.85
N SER A 494 12.86 -16.74 25.50
CA SER A 494 14.06 -15.96 25.20
C SER A 494 13.90 -14.48 25.53
N ALA A 495 15.01 -13.84 25.89
CA ALA A 495 15.07 -12.43 26.28
C ALA A 495 16.34 -11.79 25.74
N LYS A 496 16.22 -10.90 24.75
CA LYS A 496 17.36 -10.24 24.10
C LYS A 496 17.31 -8.74 24.30
N VAL A 497 18.46 -8.12 24.54
CA VAL A 497 18.59 -6.66 24.52
C VAL A 497 18.71 -6.21 23.07
N SER A 498 17.81 -5.35 22.63
CA SER A 498 17.84 -4.80 21.26
C SER A 498 18.46 -3.40 21.24
N PHE A 499 18.21 -2.60 22.27
CA PHE A 499 18.75 -1.26 22.43
C PHE A 499 19.01 -1.00 23.92
N PHE A 500 20.13 -0.35 24.24
CA PHE A 500 20.48 -0.01 25.60
C PHE A 500 21.22 1.33 25.63
N LYS A 501 20.55 2.35 26.19
CA LYS A 501 21.13 3.66 26.46
C LYS A 501 20.55 4.17 27.77
N PRO A 502 21.26 3.97 28.90
CA PRO A 502 20.77 4.38 30.21
C PRO A 502 20.23 5.83 30.20
N PRO A 503 19.04 6.08 30.76
CA PRO A 503 18.19 5.16 31.54
C PRO A 503 17.27 4.26 30.71
N ASN A 504 17.17 4.42 29.39
CA ASN A 504 16.21 3.70 28.55
C ASN A 504 16.81 2.43 27.93
N PHE A 505 16.01 1.37 27.87
CA PHE A 505 16.40 0.13 27.20
C PHE A 505 15.21 -0.53 26.53
N LEU A 506 15.48 -1.34 25.51
CA LEU A 506 14.46 -2.10 24.78
C LEU A 506 14.82 -3.58 24.80
N LEU A 507 13.96 -4.38 25.41
CA LEU A 507 14.06 -5.84 25.42
C LEU A 507 13.11 -6.45 24.41
N THR A 508 13.59 -7.46 23.70
CA THR A 508 12.75 -8.35 22.91
C THR A 508 12.56 -9.63 23.72
N LEU A 509 11.34 -9.86 24.21
CA LEU A 509 10.97 -11.05 24.98
C LEU A 509 10.15 -11.99 24.10
N GLN A 510 10.38 -13.29 24.26
CA GLN A 510 9.55 -14.35 23.73
C GLN A 510 8.98 -15.12 24.92
N CYS A 511 7.66 -15.09 25.07
CA CYS A 511 6.96 -15.65 26.21
C CYS A 511 5.84 -16.59 25.75
N VAL A 512 5.42 -17.49 26.64
CA VAL A 512 4.26 -18.37 26.46
C VAL A 512 3.32 -18.20 27.65
N SER A 513 2.01 -18.26 27.39
CA SER A 513 0.94 -18.16 28.40
C SER A 513 1.11 -16.95 29.31
N GLU A 514 1.41 -15.81 28.69
CA GLU A 514 1.78 -14.59 29.38
C GLU A 514 0.58 -13.74 29.84
N THR A 515 0.84 -12.95 30.88
CA THR A 515 0.00 -11.81 31.26
C THR A 515 0.81 -10.52 31.23
N ASP A 516 0.13 -9.42 30.95
CA ASP A 516 0.72 -8.09 30.93
C ASP A 516 1.31 -7.70 32.30
N SER A 517 0.69 -8.15 33.40
CA SER A 517 1.18 -7.97 34.77
C SER A 517 2.49 -8.71 35.01
N PHE A 518 2.59 -9.96 34.53
CA PHE A 518 3.81 -10.77 34.62
C PHE A 518 5.00 -10.09 33.93
N ILE A 519 4.81 -9.55 32.72
CA ILE A 519 5.90 -8.89 31.99
C ILE A 519 6.38 -7.63 32.72
N ARG A 520 5.47 -6.86 33.32
CA ARG A 520 5.85 -5.69 34.13
C ARG A 520 6.61 -6.09 35.40
N GLN A 521 6.14 -7.13 36.08
CA GLN A 521 6.83 -7.68 37.24
C GLN A 521 8.23 -8.19 36.88
N PHE A 522 8.36 -8.88 35.74
CA PHE A 522 9.64 -9.37 35.23
C PHE A 522 10.64 -8.23 35.03
N ILE A 523 10.22 -7.11 34.43
CA ILE A 523 11.10 -5.94 34.22
C ILE A 523 11.54 -5.34 35.55
N ARG A 524 10.62 -5.27 36.52
CA ARG A 524 10.93 -4.80 37.88
C ARG A 524 11.99 -5.69 38.54
N GLU A 525 11.85 -7.01 38.45
CA GLU A 525 12.82 -7.99 38.98
C GLU A 525 14.18 -7.91 38.28
N VAL A 526 14.20 -7.68 36.96
CA VAL A 526 15.42 -7.40 36.20
C VAL A 526 16.10 -6.12 36.70
N GLY A 527 15.33 -5.06 36.99
CA GLY A 527 15.83 -3.84 37.60
C GLY A 527 16.50 -4.10 38.94
N VAL A 528 15.77 -4.73 39.86
CA VAL A 528 16.25 -5.05 41.22
C VAL A 528 17.54 -5.86 41.16
N SER A 529 17.60 -6.85 40.28
CA SER A 529 18.77 -7.71 40.13
C SER A 529 19.99 -7.02 39.52
N LEU A 530 19.81 -5.85 38.89
CA LEU A 530 20.88 -4.98 38.42
C LEU A 530 21.30 -3.94 39.47
N GLY A 531 20.66 -3.92 40.65
CA GLY A 531 20.88 -2.93 41.69
C GLY A 531 20.21 -1.58 41.41
N SER A 532 19.18 -1.55 40.56
CA SER A 532 18.41 -0.36 40.20
C SER A 532 16.92 -0.61 40.37
N THR A 533 16.09 0.42 40.25
CA THR A 533 14.66 0.24 39.94
C THR A 533 14.45 0.25 38.43
N ALA A 534 13.40 -0.40 37.93
CA ALA A 534 13.04 -0.39 36.52
C ALA A 534 11.52 -0.35 36.36
N SER A 535 11.04 0.47 35.43
CA SER A 535 9.62 0.55 35.05
C SER A 535 9.42 0.30 33.56
N CYS A 536 8.26 -0.24 33.21
CA CYS A 536 7.86 -0.46 31.82
C CYS A 536 7.14 0.78 31.29
N ARG A 537 7.73 1.49 30.32
CA ARG A 537 7.13 2.66 29.67
C ARG A 537 6.10 2.25 28.62
N GLY A 538 6.29 1.10 27.97
CA GLY A 538 5.39 0.60 26.96
C GLY A 538 5.65 -0.85 26.62
N LEU A 539 4.57 -1.56 26.38
CA LEU A 539 4.54 -2.97 26.02
C LEU A 539 3.91 -3.08 24.64
N LEU A 540 4.66 -3.60 23.67
CA LEU A 540 4.20 -3.83 22.30
C LEU A 540 4.29 -5.31 21.95
N ARG A 541 3.16 -5.98 21.75
CA ARG A 541 3.14 -7.35 21.21
C ARG A 541 3.26 -7.30 19.69
N THR A 542 4.41 -7.73 19.17
CA THR A 542 4.67 -7.74 17.72
C THR A 542 4.12 -9.00 17.05
N ARG A 543 4.06 -10.11 17.79
CA ARG A 543 3.65 -11.43 17.29
C ARG A 543 2.89 -12.19 18.36
N LEU A 544 1.89 -12.95 17.93
CA LEU A 544 1.18 -13.95 18.71
C LEU A 544 1.15 -15.26 17.90
N GLY A 545 2.03 -16.21 18.23
CA GLY A 545 2.14 -17.47 17.51
C GLY A 545 2.37 -17.26 16.00
N PRO A 546 1.51 -17.81 15.13
CA PRO A 546 1.62 -17.63 13.68
C PRO A 546 1.16 -16.25 13.18
N PHE A 547 0.55 -15.42 14.05
CA PHE A 547 0.07 -14.09 13.69
C PHE A 547 1.13 -13.02 13.93
N ASP A 548 1.54 -12.36 12.85
CA ASP A 548 2.42 -11.22 12.83
C ASP A 548 1.64 -9.90 12.68
N SER A 549 2.34 -8.77 12.81
CA SER A 549 1.76 -7.43 12.61
C SER A 549 1.21 -7.22 11.19
N GLU A 550 1.68 -7.97 10.20
CA GLU A 550 1.20 -7.92 8.80
C GLU A 550 -0.24 -8.43 8.65
N HIS A 551 -0.66 -9.35 9.51
CA HIS A 551 -2.01 -9.94 9.47
C HIS A 551 -3.01 -9.11 10.31
N SER A 552 -2.54 -8.11 11.04
CA SER A 552 -3.36 -7.36 12.00
C SER A 552 -4.04 -6.15 11.35
N LEU A 553 -5.36 -6.04 11.53
CA LEU A 553 -6.13 -4.89 11.08
C LEU A 553 -6.01 -3.72 12.06
N LEU A 554 -5.78 -2.52 11.54
CA LEU A 554 -5.82 -1.27 12.30
C LEU A 554 -7.26 -0.72 12.36
N ASP A 555 -7.55 0.15 13.34
CA ASP A 555 -8.85 0.81 13.52
C ASP A 555 -9.39 1.47 12.23
N LYS A 556 -8.51 2.04 11.41
CA LYS A 556 -8.87 2.70 10.14
C LYS A 556 -9.39 1.72 9.08
N HIS A 557 -9.03 0.45 9.20
CA HIS A 557 -9.34 -0.60 8.23
C HIS A 557 -10.53 -1.47 8.67
N PHE A 558 -11.27 -1.07 9.72
CA PHE A 558 -12.49 -1.75 10.14
C PHE A 558 -13.62 -1.48 9.15
N THR A 559 -13.60 -2.24 8.06
CA THR A 559 -14.65 -2.32 7.05
C THR A 559 -15.05 -3.77 6.93
N LEU A 560 -16.35 -4.05 6.72
CA LEU A 560 -16.87 -5.41 6.62
C LEU A 560 -16.06 -6.30 5.66
N LYS A 561 -15.73 -5.77 4.48
CA LYS A 561 -14.90 -6.46 3.48
C LYS A 561 -13.53 -6.88 4.02
N ASN A 562 -12.86 -6.00 4.74
CA ASN A 562 -11.52 -6.28 5.29
C ASN A 562 -11.59 -7.26 6.45
N LEU A 563 -12.65 -7.19 7.26
CA LEU A 563 -12.90 -8.13 8.35
C LEU A 563 -13.11 -9.54 7.80
N LEU A 564 -13.97 -9.71 6.79
CA LEU A 564 -14.20 -11.00 6.14
C LEU A 564 -12.94 -11.56 5.48
N ALA A 565 -12.17 -10.72 4.79
CA ALA A 565 -10.89 -11.13 4.21
C ALA A 565 -9.91 -11.61 5.30
N ASN A 566 -9.79 -10.87 6.40
CA ASN A 566 -8.92 -11.26 7.51
C ASN A 566 -9.40 -12.54 8.23
N MET A 567 -10.71 -12.75 8.37
CA MET A 567 -11.24 -14.02 8.89
C MET A 567 -10.84 -15.21 8.01
N SER A 568 -10.90 -15.05 6.68
CA SER A 568 -10.48 -16.10 5.76
C SER A 568 -8.97 -16.41 5.85
N ILE A 569 -8.14 -15.38 6.01
CA ILE A 569 -6.69 -15.51 6.22
C ILE A 569 -6.44 -16.22 7.56
N SER A 570 -7.11 -15.77 8.61
CA SER A 570 -6.96 -16.32 9.96
C SER A 570 -7.36 -17.80 10.01
N LYS A 571 -8.43 -18.20 9.31
CA LYS A 571 -8.84 -19.59 9.18
C LYS A 571 -7.74 -20.45 8.54
N ARG A 572 -7.18 -20.01 7.42
CA ARG A 572 -6.08 -20.73 6.74
C ARG A 572 -4.81 -20.83 7.58
N ILE A 573 -4.50 -19.79 8.36
CA ILE A 573 -3.37 -19.81 9.28
C ILE A 573 -3.59 -20.85 10.40
N LEU A 574 -4.81 -20.90 10.95
CA LEU A 574 -5.18 -21.89 11.97
C LEU A 574 -5.14 -23.33 11.43
N ASP A 575 -5.64 -23.55 10.21
CA ASP A 575 -5.63 -24.86 9.56
C ASP A 575 -4.18 -25.36 9.34
N LYS A 576 -3.28 -24.49 8.87
CA LYS A 576 -1.84 -24.81 8.71
C LYS A 576 -1.12 -25.06 10.04
N ASP A 577 -1.50 -24.35 11.10
CA ASP A 577 -0.96 -24.56 12.45
C ASP A 577 -1.38 -25.94 13.00
N GLU A 578 -2.60 -26.41 12.70
CA GLU A 578 -3.07 -27.74 13.07
C GLU A 578 -2.25 -28.85 12.39
N GLU A 579 -1.93 -28.70 11.10
CA GLU A 579 -1.11 -29.67 10.35
C GLU A 579 0.35 -29.76 10.86
N THR A 580 0.90 -28.65 11.34
CA THR A 580 2.32 -28.56 11.75
C THR A 580 2.55 -28.78 13.24
N ARG A 581 1.48 -29.09 13.99
CA ARG A 581 1.51 -29.19 15.45
C ARG A 581 2.33 -30.39 15.94
N CYS A 582 3.37 -30.10 16.72
CA CYS A 582 4.04 -31.08 17.58
C CYS A 582 3.47 -30.97 19.01
N SER A 583 3.13 -32.09 19.66
CA SER A 583 2.50 -32.11 20.98
C SER A 583 3.43 -31.65 22.11
N ASP A 584 4.71 -31.95 21.99
CA ASP A 584 5.62 -31.94 23.15
C ASP A 584 6.52 -30.69 23.21
N VAL A 585 6.67 -29.99 22.08
CA VAL A 585 7.65 -28.91 21.91
C VAL A 585 6.98 -27.64 21.43
N ILE A 586 7.44 -26.52 21.98
CA ILE A 586 7.14 -25.19 21.47
C ILE A 586 7.96 -24.98 20.20
N SER A 587 7.35 -25.21 19.03
CA SER A 587 7.93 -24.81 17.76
C SER A 587 7.76 -23.30 17.56
N ALA A 588 8.80 -22.64 17.06
CA ALA A 588 8.61 -21.32 16.46
C ALA A 588 7.85 -21.55 15.14
N SER A 589 6.54 -21.27 15.14
CA SER A 589 5.73 -21.46 13.95
C SER A 589 6.35 -20.72 12.75
N PRO A 590 6.39 -21.35 11.57
CA PRO A 590 7.00 -20.75 10.38
C PRO A 590 6.26 -19.46 10.03
N ARG A 591 7.02 -18.45 9.56
CA ARG A 591 6.44 -17.20 9.06
C ARG A 591 5.65 -17.50 7.80
N ILE A 592 4.33 -17.45 7.89
CA ILE A 592 3.47 -17.50 6.70
C ILE A 592 3.27 -16.05 6.26
N SER A 593 3.84 -15.70 5.10
CA SER A 593 3.61 -14.39 4.51
C SER A 593 2.16 -14.26 4.04
N THR A 594 1.63 -13.03 4.02
CA THR A 594 0.28 -12.74 3.52
C THR A 594 0.04 -13.29 2.11
N THR A 595 1.07 -13.30 1.25
CA THR A 595 1.09 -13.93 -0.09
C THR A 595 0.74 -15.41 -0.08
N GLU A 596 1.35 -16.17 0.82
CA GLU A 596 1.19 -17.62 0.91
C GLU A 596 -0.11 -18.04 1.61
N ALA A 597 -0.71 -17.13 2.40
CA ALA A 597 -2.00 -17.35 3.05
C ALA A 597 -3.19 -17.02 2.13
N LEU A 598 -3.05 -16.05 1.22
CA LEU A 598 -4.13 -15.61 0.33
C LEU A 598 -4.31 -16.52 -0.91
N GLY A 599 -3.29 -17.27 -1.33
CA GLY A 599 -3.34 -18.07 -2.56
C GLY A 599 -3.36 -17.18 -3.81
N GLU A 600 -2.75 -17.63 -4.90
CA GLU A 600 -2.50 -16.83 -6.12
C GLU A 600 -3.77 -16.18 -6.71
N GLN A 601 -4.96 -16.73 -6.45
CA GLN A 601 -6.24 -16.24 -7.00
C GLN A 601 -6.90 -15.08 -6.23
N LEU A 602 -6.56 -14.86 -4.96
CA LEU A 602 -7.15 -13.78 -4.13
C LEU A 602 -6.17 -12.63 -3.89
N TYR A 603 -4.88 -12.82 -4.17
CA TYR A 603 -3.86 -11.77 -4.03
C TYR A 603 -4.13 -10.59 -4.97
N ASP A 604 -4.67 -10.85 -6.16
CA ASP A 604 -5.04 -9.81 -7.13
C ASP A 604 -6.25 -8.96 -6.70
N ILE A 605 -7.03 -9.43 -5.72
CA ILE A 605 -8.27 -8.76 -5.25
C ILE A 605 -8.00 -7.85 -4.03
N PHE A 606 -6.93 -8.12 -3.28
CA PHE A 606 -6.64 -7.51 -1.98
C PHE A 606 -5.18 -7.08 -1.84
N GLU A 607 -4.58 -6.45 -2.85
CA GLU A 607 -3.30 -5.74 -2.64
C GLU A 607 -3.51 -4.66 -1.55
N PRO A 608 -2.84 -4.75 -0.38
CA PRO A 608 -2.69 -3.58 0.47
C PRO A 608 -1.86 -2.54 -0.28
N ASP A 609 -2.22 -1.27 -0.17
CA ASP A 609 -1.54 -0.19 -0.85
C ASP A 609 -0.03 -0.21 -0.52
N ASP A 610 0.81 -0.48 -1.52
CA ASP A 610 2.29 -0.48 -1.48
C ASP A 610 2.92 0.89 -1.13
N ASN A 611 2.13 1.84 -0.62
CA ASN A 611 2.58 3.13 -0.12
C ASN A 611 2.66 3.21 1.42
N SER A 612 2.34 2.15 2.15
CA SER A 612 2.55 2.10 3.60
C SER A 612 3.61 1.07 3.99
N GLN A 613 4.87 1.35 3.65
CA GLN A 613 5.91 1.15 4.68
C GLN A 613 5.76 2.29 5.68
N GLU A 614 4.60 2.38 6.34
CA GLU A 614 4.52 3.15 7.57
C GLU A 614 5.30 2.33 8.57
N GLU A 615 6.44 2.85 9.03
CA GLU A 615 6.94 2.43 10.33
C GLU A 615 5.74 2.46 11.28
N ILE A 616 5.56 1.44 12.11
CA ILE A 616 4.58 1.45 13.21
C ILE A 616 5.08 2.49 14.22
N GLU A 617 5.09 3.77 13.84
CA GLU A 617 5.03 4.90 14.74
C GLU A 617 3.60 4.91 15.22
N ASP A 618 3.43 4.26 16.37
CA ASP A 618 2.34 4.41 17.33
C ASP A 618 1.61 5.72 17.03
N CYS A 619 0.47 5.63 16.33
CA CYS A 619 -0.27 6.80 15.88
C CYS A 619 -0.66 7.59 17.12
N LEU A 620 0.16 8.58 17.47
CA LEU A 620 -0.02 9.49 18.58
C LEU A 620 -1.37 10.19 18.40
N ARG A 621 -2.43 9.60 18.95
CA ARG A 621 -3.48 10.43 19.53
C ARG A 621 -2.78 11.18 20.64
N ILE A 622 -2.54 12.47 20.42
CA ILE A 622 -2.24 13.40 21.50
C ILE A 622 -3.35 13.17 22.53
N PRO A 623 -3.04 12.77 23.77
CA PRO A 623 -4.04 12.66 24.80
C PRO A 623 -4.59 14.08 24.98
N TRP A 624 -5.81 14.33 24.51
CA TRP A 624 -6.55 15.49 24.96
C TRP A 624 -6.77 15.26 26.45
N GLY A 625 -5.91 15.86 27.26
CA GLY A 625 -6.12 15.98 28.69
C GLY A 625 -7.43 16.73 28.89
N ARG A 626 -8.49 16.00 29.24
CA ARG A 626 -9.59 16.57 29.99
C ARG A 626 -9.11 16.69 31.43
N ASN A 627 -8.37 17.77 31.70
CA ASN A 627 -8.24 18.27 33.06
C ASN A 627 -9.61 18.86 33.42
N TYR A 628 -10.45 18.06 34.07
CA TYR A 628 -11.45 18.62 34.96
C TYR A 628 -10.77 18.73 36.33
N SER A 629 -10.49 19.99 36.69
CA SER A 629 -10.18 20.56 38.01
C SER A 629 -9.56 19.66 39.07
#